data_AF-A0A0F7RSB2-F1
#
_entry.id   AF-A0A0F7RSB2-F1
#
_cell.length_a   1.000
_cell.length_b   1.000
_cell.length_c   1.000
_cell.angle_alpha   90.00
_cell.angle_beta   90.00
_cell.angle_gamma   90.00
#
_symmetry.space_group_name_H-M   'P 1'
#
loop_
_entity.id
_entity.type
_entity.pdbx_description
1 polymer ?
#
loop_
_entity_poly.entity_id
_entity_poly.type
_entity_poly.pdbx_seq_one_letter_code
_entity_poly.pdbx_strand_id
1 'polypeptide(L)'
;MTPAIDLEATANRLDSYTPAALKLQHQNLDHIRHKDTADLLMEAKEAQRIKTLEIMDARAELLRNKLNDDASSITTAVDSNSGSPENVVEDFHDPCGPFEGPEKLLELWFAEEPADVSACRWSDPDARPGYFGLRSVPKPVWETMLDIVKCKVLSVINGPHVDAYLLSESSMFVFPHKLILKTCGTTTLLLGLERLLAIAAKALAGLNTSATFVKLSSLESNPSPAAADTKSLDEDDNDETSTAMSDSSFIQERQLGAIVKHAFYSRKSFMFPERQKGPHRDWMLEVAVLDRFFDYGSAYTVGKMNGDHWLLWMGCEGAREAEAPLIAASAVERPLALPAPCVEDQTLEILMTHLSSASCARFVFDEQLPHPTIAECYPHKQLAAAEASAPATSLDKGHALGLALSNKLGLTDLFPETEIDAFAFEPCGYSANAIMPRGGKNDNAGYWTIHVTPEEDSSFASFETNVALCSNSPASGDQTTLQLPTNLPSLVRRVVDIFEPGKMSVTLFVSTSEHEEDHQSDKAVLTNEDILHALTLKGYKRTDRIAYEFERYNLVFVSFEKRRSH
;
A
#
# COMPACT_ATOMS: atom_id res chain seq x y z
N MET A 1 2.15 22.00 32.37
CA MET A 1 1.22 21.94 33.52
C MET A 1 -0.03 21.24 33.04
N THR A 2 -0.13 19.95 33.33
CA THR A 2 -1.28 19.08 33.04
C THR A 2 -2.32 19.23 34.17
N PRO A 3 -3.63 19.30 33.89
CA PRO A 3 -4.63 19.26 34.95
C PRO A 3 -4.86 17.82 35.41
N ALA A 4 -4.86 17.63 36.73
CA ALA A 4 -5.12 16.35 37.39
C ALA A 4 -6.61 16.01 37.37
N ILE A 5 -6.94 14.75 37.09
CA ILE A 5 -8.30 14.21 37.18
C ILE A 5 -8.56 13.82 38.64
N ASP A 6 -9.63 14.36 39.21
CA ASP A 6 -10.10 14.11 40.58
C ASP A 6 -10.81 12.74 40.66
N LEU A 7 -10.12 11.76 41.23
CA LEU A 7 -10.58 10.37 41.38
C LEU A 7 -11.67 10.21 42.46
N GLU A 8 -11.89 11.20 43.34
CA GLU A 8 -12.90 11.12 44.40
C GLU A 8 -14.32 11.41 43.89
N ALA A 9 -14.46 12.25 42.85
CA ALA A 9 -15.76 12.54 42.25
C ALA A 9 -16.37 11.36 41.47
N THR A 10 -15.54 10.40 41.05
CA THR A 10 -15.99 9.24 40.25
C THR A 10 -16.48 8.09 41.14
N ALA A 11 -15.94 7.95 42.35
CA ALA A 11 -16.33 6.90 43.30
C ALA A 11 -17.76 7.11 43.88
N ASN A 12 -18.17 8.37 44.09
CA ASN A 12 -19.49 8.68 44.66
C ASN A 12 -20.68 8.45 43.70
N ARG A 13 -20.44 8.09 42.43
CA ARG A 13 -21.49 7.73 41.47
C ARG A 13 -21.86 6.25 41.47
N LEU A 14 -21.09 5.38 42.14
CA LEU A 14 -21.37 3.94 42.17
C LEU A 14 -22.19 3.46 43.39
N ASP A 15 -22.36 4.27 44.43
CA ASP A 15 -22.98 3.83 45.70
C ASP A 15 -24.50 4.12 45.85
N SER A 16 -25.21 4.51 44.78
CA SER A 16 -26.65 4.82 44.86
C SER A 16 -27.60 3.70 44.39
N TYR A 17 -27.12 2.50 44.09
CA TYR A 17 -27.99 1.35 43.77
C TYR A 17 -28.45 0.64 45.04
N THR A 18 -29.64 0.97 45.54
CA THR A 18 -30.29 0.25 46.63
C THR A 18 -31.15 -0.94 46.12
N PRO A 19 -31.33 -2.02 46.91
CA PRO A 19 -32.01 -3.26 46.50
C PRO A 19 -33.54 -3.17 46.34
N ALA A 20 -34.11 -1.98 46.21
CA ALA A 20 -35.56 -1.77 46.12
C ALA A 20 -36.08 -1.70 44.66
N ALA A 21 -35.20 -1.51 43.67
CA ALA A 21 -35.60 -1.45 42.25
C ALA A 21 -35.89 -2.82 41.61
N LEU A 22 -35.56 -3.93 42.29
CA LEU A 22 -35.66 -5.29 41.76
C LEU A 22 -37.04 -5.96 41.94
N LYS A 23 -38.02 -5.26 42.51
CA LYS A 23 -39.38 -5.81 42.77
C LYS A 23 -40.50 -5.30 41.86
N LEU A 24 -40.22 -4.39 40.93
CA LEU A 24 -41.23 -3.84 40.01
C LEU A 24 -41.14 -4.39 38.58
N GLN A 25 -40.24 -5.33 38.29
CA GLN A 25 -40.12 -5.99 36.99
C GLN A 25 -40.67 -7.43 36.92
N HIS A 26 -41.28 -7.94 37.99
CA HIS A 26 -41.87 -9.29 38.02
C HIS A 26 -43.39 -9.34 37.69
N GLN A 27 -43.95 -8.34 37.02
CA GLN A 27 -45.39 -8.34 36.67
C GLN A 27 -45.71 -8.15 35.17
N ASN A 28 -44.76 -8.31 34.26
CA ASN A 28 -45.06 -8.30 32.82
C ASN A 28 -44.35 -9.45 32.08
N LEU A 29 -44.56 -10.68 32.57
CA LEU A 29 -43.95 -11.89 32.01
C LEU A 29 -45.00 -12.85 31.45
N ASP A 30 -46.02 -12.33 30.77
CA ASP A 30 -47.04 -13.16 30.11
C ASP A 30 -47.15 -12.96 28.59
N HIS A 31 -46.40 -12.06 27.94
CA HIS A 31 -46.52 -11.82 26.48
C HIS A 31 -45.19 -11.66 25.73
N ILE A 32 -44.21 -12.53 25.97
CA ILE A 32 -43.05 -12.66 25.07
C ILE A 32 -43.08 -14.07 24.46
N ARG A 33 -43.66 -14.14 23.25
CA ARG A 33 -43.44 -15.25 22.33
C ARG A 33 -41.94 -15.48 22.18
N HIS A 34 -41.52 -16.74 22.27
CA HIS A 34 -40.17 -17.22 21.99
C HIS A 34 -39.57 -16.53 20.75
N LYS A 35 -38.67 -15.57 20.96
CA LYS A 35 -37.66 -15.19 19.96
C LYS A 35 -36.52 -16.17 20.11
N ASP A 36 -36.10 -16.76 19.00
CA ASP A 36 -34.99 -17.72 19.02
C ASP A 36 -33.69 -16.97 19.34
N THR A 37 -32.72 -17.67 19.92
CA THR A 37 -31.40 -17.13 20.26
C THR A 37 -30.69 -16.52 19.04
N ALA A 38 -31.01 -17.02 17.85
CA ALA A 38 -30.55 -16.49 16.58
C ALA A 38 -31.12 -15.09 16.26
N ASP A 39 -32.39 -14.82 16.58
CA ASP A 39 -33.03 -13.52 16.33
C ASP A 39 -32.41 -12.42 17.20
N LEU A 40 -32.11 -12.74 18.46
CA LEU A 40 -31.43 -11.82 19.38
C LEU A 40 -29.99 -11.55 18.98
N LEU A 41 -29.28 -12.55 18.42
CA LEU A 41 -27.93 -12.37 17.89
C LEU A 41 -27.93 -11.52 16.62
N MET A 42 -28.94 -11.71 15.75
CA MET A 42 -29.11 -10.90 14.54
C MET A 42 -29.45 -9.44 14.88
N GLU A 43 -30.34 -9.20 15.85
CA GLU A 43 -30.64 -7.85 16.35
C GLU A 43 -29.41 -7.19 16.99
N ALA A 44 -28.58 -7.94 17.74
CA ALA A 44 -27.34 -7.42 18.31
C ALA A 44 -26.28 -7.07 17.25
N LYS A 45 -26.15 -7.92 16.22
CA LYS A 45 -25.25 -7.68 15.08
C LYS A 45 -25.71 -6.48 14.24
N GLU A 46 -27.00 -6.36 13.97
CA GLU A 46 -27.54 -5.21 13.23
C GLU A 46 -27.41 -3.92 14.05
N ALA A 47 -27.61 -3.96 15.37
CA ALA A 47 -27.34 -2.82 16.24
C ALA A 47 -25.86 -2.42 16.25
N GLN A 48 -24.94 -3.39 16.16
CA GLN A 48 -23.51 -3.12 16.04
C GLN A 48 -23.15 -2.55 14.65
N ARG A 49 -23.82 -3.01 13.58
CA ARG A 49 -23.68 -2.47 12.23
C ARG A 49 -24.17 -1.03 12.16
N ILE A 50 -25.36 -0.74 12.69
CA ILE A 50 -25.93 0.61 12.77
C ILE A 50 -25.01 1.53 13.58
N LYS A 51 -24.51 1.06 14.74
CA LYS A 51 -23.58 1.85 15.55
C LYS A 51 -22.24 2.10 14.85
N THR A 52 -21.77 1.14 14.06
CA THR A 52 -20.57 1.31 13.22
C THR A 52 -20.82 2.34 12.13
N LEU A 53 -21.96 2.27 11.46
CA LEU A 53 -22.39 3.25 10.45
C LEU A 53 -22.55 4.65 11.05
N GLU A 54 -23.17 4.79 12.22
CA GLU A 54 -23.29 6.07 12.94
C GLU A 54 -21.92 6.64 13.33
N ILE A 55 -20.96 5.78 13.73
CA ILE A 55 -19.59 6.21 14.01
C ILE A 55 -18.87 6.60 12.71
N MET A 56 -19.11 5.90 11.61
CA MET A 56 -18.55 6.22 10.29
C MET A 56 -19.11 7.52 9.74
N ASP A 57 -20.42 7.75 9.86
CA ASP A 57 -21.09 8.99 9.45
C ASP A 57 -20.64 10.16 10.31
N ALA A 58 -20.58 10.00 11.64
CA ALA A 58 -20.04 11.01 12.54
C ALA A 58 -18.56 11.30 12.23
N ARG A 59 -17.77 10.30 11.84
CA ARG A 59 -16.37 10.48 11.41
C ARG A 59 -16.26 11.16 10.05
N ALA A 60 -17.12 10.81 9.09
CA ALA A 60 -17.17 11.40 7.76
C ALA A 60 -17.63 12.86 7.81
N GLU A 61 -18.55 13.20 8.70
CA GLU A 61 -18.99 14.56 8.97
C GLU A 61 -17.89 15.39 9.65
N LEU A 62 -17.17 14.80 10.61
CA LEU A 62 -16.01 15.44 11.26
C LEU A 62 -14.84 15.62 10.28
N LEU A 63 -14.67 14.71 9.31
CA LEU A 63 -13.75 14.86 8.18
C LEU A 63 -14.21 15.96 7.21
N ARG A 64 -15.49 16.00 6.83
CA ARG A 64 -16.04 17.03 5.94
C ARG A 64 -15.87 18.42 6.55
N ASN A 65 -16.11 18.57 7.84
CA ASN A 65 -15.88 19.83 8.55
C ASN A 65 -14.39 20.21 8.55
N LYS A 66 -13.48 19.26 8.77
CA LYS A 66 -12.02 19.52 8.70
C LYS A 66 -11.49 19.77 7.29
N LEU A 67 -12.04 19.11 6.27
CA LEU A 67 -11.66 19.28 4.87
C LEU A 67 -12.23 20.56 4.26
N ASN A 68 -13.45 20.98 4.66
CA ASN A 68 -14.07 22.23 4.21
C ASN A 68 -13.42 23.47 4.83
N ASP A 69 -12.99 23.40 6.10
CA ASP A 69 -12.18 24.46 6.72
C ASP A 69 -10.90 24.70 5.90
N ASP A 70 -10.24 23.64 5.43
CA ASP A 70 -9.00 23.73 4.64
C ASP A 70 -9.25 24.03 3.14
N ALA A 71 -10.38 23.61 2.56
CA ALA A 71 -10.76 23.94 1.18
C ALA A 71 -11.15 25.42 1.03
N SER A 72 -11.71 26.04 2.07
CA SER A 72 -11.97 27.49 2.11
C SER A 72 -10.67 28.33 2.15
N SER A 73 -9.61 27.77 2.72
CA SER A 73 -8.27 28.37 2.75
C SER A 73 -7.49 28.16 1.45
N ILE A 74 -7.86 27.16 0.63
CA ILE A 74 -7.25 26.91 -0.69
C ILE A 74 -7.98 27.69 -1.81
N THR A 75 -9.30 27.85 -1.72
CA THR A 75 -10.09 28.60 -2.72
C THR A 75 -9.90 30.11 -2.63
N THR A 76 -9.52 30.66 -1.48
CA THR A 76 -9.18 32.09 -1.34
C THR A 76 -7.83 32.48 -1.93
N ALA A 77 -6.95 31.51 -2.23
CA ALA A 77 -5.65 31.77 -2.86
C ALA A 77 -5.71 31.97 -4.38
N VAL A 78 -6.88 31.78 -5.01
CA VAL A 78 -7.02 31.86 -6.48
C VAL A 78 -7.68 33.16 -6.97
N ASP A 79 -8.35 33.93 -6.10
CA ASP A 79 -9.14 35.11 -6.55
C ASP A 79 -8.77 36.48 -5.92
N SER A 80 -7.63 36.64 -5.25
CA SER A 80 -7.23 37.94 -4.68
C SER A 80 -5.88 38.44 -5.18
N ASN A 81 -5.78 38.73 -6.48
CA ASN A 81 -4.73 39.59 -7.01
C ASN A 81 -5.21 41.05 -7.07
N SER A 82 -5.44 41.67 -5.91
CA SER A 82 -5.42 43.14 -5.74
C SER A 82 -5.60 43.54 -4.26
N GLY A 83 -4.50 43.74 -3.52
CA GLY A 83 -4.57 44.32 -2.17
C GLY A 83 -3.28 44.19 -1.37
N SER A 84 -2.67 45.34 -1.07
CA SER A 84 -1.51 45.66 -0.21
C SER A 84 -0.83 44.55 0.64
N PRO A 85 0.52 44.52 0.68
CA PRO A 85 1.29 43.57 1.47
C PRO A 85 1.51 44.12 2.88
N GLU A 86 0.92 43.53 3.90
CA GLU A 86 1.48 43.51 5.26
C GLU A 86 0.61 42.58 6.15
N ASN A 87 1.24 41.55 6.69
CA ASN A 87 0.78 40.61 7.73
C ASN A 87 -0.10 39.41 7.29
N VAL A 88 0.53 38.44 6.62
CA VAL A 88 0.15 37.02 6.74
C VAL A 88 1.41 36.26 7.16
N VAL A 89 1.36 35.67 8.36
CA VAL A 89 2.43 34.85 8.93
C VAL A 89 2.36 33.47 8.29
N GLU A 90 3.32 33.21 7.39
CA GLU A 90 3.96 31.93 7.03
C GLU A 90 3.17 30.62 7.26
N ASP A 91 2.45 30.18 6.23
CA ASP A 91 2.30 28.73 5.98
C ASP A 91 3.66 28.25 5.45
N PHE A 92 4.42 27.58 6.32
CA PHE A 92 5.76 27.06 6.06
C PHE A 92 5.73 26.02 4.93
N HIS A 93 5.85 26.49 3.70
CA HIS A 93 6.57 25.75 2.68
C HIS A 93 8.05 25.89 3.04
N ASP A 94 8.58 24.98 3.87
CA ASP A 94 10.01 24.81 3.99
C ASP A 94 10.45 23.74 2.98
N PRO A 95 10.85 24.11 1.75
CA PRO A 95 11.49 23.19 0.81
C PRO A 95 12.83 22.65 1.34
N CYS A 96 13.30 23.12 2.50
CA CYS A 96 14.56 22.74 3.15
C CYS A 96 14.40 21.73 4.31
N GLY A 97 13.17 21.28 4.62
CA GLY A 97 12.94 20.28 5.68
C GLY A 97 13.27 18.84 5.21
N PRO A 98 13.65 17.92 6.12
CA PRO A 98 14.15 16.57 5.78
C PRO A 98 13.18 15.74 4.92
N PHE A 99 13.67 14.94 3.96
CA PHE A 99 12.78 14.13 3.14
C PHE A 99 12.17 12.97 3.95
N GLU A 100 10.86 12.72 3.79
CA GLU A 100 10.19 11.56 4.41
C GLU A 100 10.45 10.30 3.58
N GLY A 101 11.37 9.46 4.05
CA GLY A 101 11.68 8.18 3.43
C GLY A 101 10.54 7.14 3.49
N PRO A 102 9.93 6.85 4.65
CA PRO A 102 8.90 5.83 4.77
C PRO A 102 7.75 5.99 3.78
N GLU A 103 7.48 4.90 3.05
CA GLU A 103 6.55 4.90 1.92
C GLU A 103 5.13 4.51 2.32
N LYS A 104 4.20 4.91 1.44
CA LYS A 104 2.80 4.50 1.42
C LYS A 104 2.65 3.50 0.27
N LEU A 105 2.16 2.31 0.55
CA LEU A 105 1.97 1.22 -0.40
C LEU A 105 0.49 0.92 -0.55
N LEU A 106 -0.01 0.93 -1.79
CA LEU A 106 -1.35 0.51 -2.16
C LEU A 106 -1.25 -0.60 -3.20
N GLU A 107 -1.85 -1.74 -2.90
CA GLU A 107 -1.94 -2.89 -3.81
C GLU A 107 -3.41 -3.26 -4.00
N LEU A 108 -3.86 -3.28 -5.25
CA LEU A 108 -5.24 -3.56 -5.64
C LEU A 108 -5.29 -4.73 -6.63
N TRP A 109 -6.03 -5.76 -6.29
CA TRP A 109 -6.31 -6.92 -7.12
C TRP A 109 -7.74 -6.88 -7.62
N PHE A 110 -7.91 -7.06 -8.93
CA PHE A 110 -9.21 -7.06 -9.59
C PHE A 110 -9.63 -8.47 -10.04
N ALA A 111 -8.68 -9.39 -10.15
CA ALA A 111 -8.91 -10.82 -10.36
C ALA A 111 -7.77 -11.63 -9.75
N GLU A 112 -7.91 -12.96 -9.66
CA GLU A 112 -6.84 -13.81 -9.09
C GLU A 112 -5.70 -13.98 -10.09
N GLU A 113 -6.04 -14.24 -11.35
CA GLU A 113 -5.05 -14.51 -12.40
C GLU A 113 -5.21 -13.56 -13.60
N PRO A 114 -4.13 -13.31 -14.36
CA PRO A 114 -4.21 -12.57 -15.62
C PRO A 114 -5.24 -13.17 -16.60
N ALA A 115 -5.44 -14.49 -16.59
CA ALA A 115 -6.37 -15.17 -17.49
C ALA A 115 -7.82 -14.69 -17.30
N ASP A 116 -8.20 -14.32 -16.07
CA ASP A 116 -9.56 -13.89 -15.71
C ASP A 116 -9.95 -12.56 -16.38
N VAL A 117 -8.97 -11.71 -16.65
CA VAL A 117 -9.15 -10.40 -17.32
C VAL A 117 -8.73 -10.43 -18.78
N SER A 118 -8.46 -11.61 -19.35
CA SER A 118 -7.95 -11.77 -20.72
C SER A 118 -8.90 -11.27 -21.81
N ALA A 119 -10.19 -11.09 -21.52
CA ALA A 119 -11.19 -10.48 -22.41
C ALA A 119 -11.36 -8.95 -22.20
N CYS A 120 -10.83 -8.40 -21.10
CA CYS A 120 -10.99 -6.99 -20.74
C CYS A 120 -9.98 -6.10 -21.48
N ARG A 121 -10.44 -4.96 -22.02
CA ARG A 121 -9.61 -3.99 -22.75
C ARG A 121 -10.08 -2.58 -22.46
N TRP A 122 -9.16 -1.63 -22.49
CA TRP A 122 -9.45 -0.21 -22.59
C TRP A 122 -10.31 0.03 -23.82
N SER A 123 -11.46 0.66 -23.61
CA SER A 123 -12.50 0.78 -24.64
C SER A 123 -12.24 1.89 -25.66
N ASP A 124 -11.33 2.83 -25.36
CA ASP A 124 -11.07 3.96 -26.25
C ASP A 124 -10.12 3.59 -27.41
N PRO A 125 -10.15 4.36 -28.52
CA PRO A 125 -9.32 4.09 -29.69
C PRO A 125 -7.80 4.13 -29.45
N ASP A 126 -7.36 4.79 -28.38
CA ASP A 126 -5.95 4.93 -28.00
C ASP A 126 -5.43 3.78 -27.13
N ALA A 127 -6.25 2.75 -26.89
CA ALA A 127 -5.87 1.53 -26.18
C ALA A 127 -4.53 0.96 -26.69
N ARG A 128 -3.70 0.49 -25.76
CA ARG A 128 -2.40 -0.09 -26.10
C ARG A 128 -2.61 -1.40 -26.87
N PRO A 129 -2.17 -1.50 -28.13
CA PRO A 129 -2.40 -2.67 -28.96
C PRO A 129 -1.65 -3.89 -28.42
N GLY A 130 -2.31 -5.05 -28.41
CA GLY A 130 -1.72 -6.32 -27.95
C GLY A 130 -1.73 -6.54 -26.43
N TYR A 131 -2.12 -5.53 -25.64
CA TYR A 131 -2.24 -5.64 -24.19
C TYR A 131 -3.69 -5.84 -23.74
N PHE A 132 -3.89 -6.24 -22.48
CA PHE A 132 -5.20 -6.49 -21.89
C PHE A 132 -5.29 -6.11 -20.42
N GLY A 133 -6.52 -6.10 -19.89
CA GLY A 133 -6.80 -5.62 -18.54
C GLY A 133 -6.25 -4.21 -18.34
N LEU A 134 -5.68 -3.95 -17.16
CA LEU A 134 -5.09 -2.63 -16.83
C LEU A 134 -3.91 -2.25 -17.74
N ARG A 135 -3.21 -3.23 -18.33
CA ARG A 135 -2.07 -2.96 -19.23
C ARG A 135 -2.49 -2.44 -20.60
N SER A 136 -3.76 -2.57 -20.96
CA SER A 136 -4.31 -1.93 -22.16
C SER A 136 -4.50 -0.42 -22.03
N VAL A 137 -4.43 0.12 -20.81
CA VAL A 137 -4.57 1.55 -20.53
C VAL A 137 -3.37 2.34 -21.07
N PRO A 138 -3.59 3.45 -21.80
CA PRO A 138 -2.50 4.29 -22.30
C PRO A 138 -1.72 4.98 -21.17
N LYS A 139 -0.40 5.11 -21.34
CA LYS A 139 0.48 5.81 -20.38
C LYS A 139 -0.04 7.20 -19.98
N PRO A 140 -0.50 8.07 -20.90
CA PRO A 140 -0.99 9.40 -20.53
C PRO A 140 -2.18 9.37 -19.56
N VAL A 141 -3.02 8.33 -19.62
CA VAL A 141 -4.14 8.17 -18.68
C VAL A 141 -3.62 7.90 -17.27
N TRP A 142 -2.61 7.05 -17.11
CA TRP A 142 -1.95 6.85 -15.82
C TRP A 142 -1.27 8.12 -15.31
N GLU A 143 -0.64 8.91 -16.19
CA GLU A 143 -0.03 10.19 -15.81
C GLU A 143 -1.07 11.16 -15.22
N THR A 144 -2.30 11.18 -15.73
CA THR A 144 -3.36 12.01 -15.11
C THR A 144 -3.69 11.62 -13.66
N MET A 145 -3.57 10.34 -13.31
CA MET A 145 -3.74 9.86 -11.94
C MET A 145 -2.51 10.21 -11.08
N LEU A 146 -1.31 10.01 -11.62
CA LEU A 146 -0.06 10.33 -10.94
C LEU A 146 0.06 11.84 -10.63
N ASP A 147 -0.48 12.70 -11.49
CA ASP A 147 -0.53 14.15 -11.29
C ASP A 147 -1.37 14.58 -10.06
N ILE A 148 -2.38 13.78 -9.69
CA ILE A 148 -3.20 14.02 -8.49
C ILE A 148 -2.34 13.79 -7.24
N VAL A 149 -1.57 12.69 -7.22
CA VAL A 149 -0.71 12.31 -6.09
C VAL A 149 0.64 13.01 -6.08
N LYS A 150 0.87 13.91 -7.04
CA LYS A 150 2.09 14.72 -7.24
C LYS A 150 3.31 13.91 -7.62
N CYS A 151 3.13 12.86 -8.43
CA CYS A 151 4.21 12.05 -8.98
C CYS A 151 4.33 12.21 -10.50
N LYS A 152 5.55 12.11 -11.01
CA LYS A 152 5.88 12.12 -12.44
C LYS A 152 6.56 10.82 -12.83
N VAL A 153 6.29 10.34 -14.04
CA VAL A 153 6.97 9.16 -14.61
C VAL A 153 8.33 9.58 -15.15
N LEU A 154 9.41 9.00 -14.63
CA LEU A 154 10.76 9.18 -15.14
C LEU A 154 11.01 8.27 -16.35
N SER A 155 10.63 7.00 -16.21
CA SER A 155 10.88 5.95 -17.19
C SER A 155 9.94 4.76 -16.96
N VAL A 156 9.87 3.86 -17.94
CA VAL A 156 9.00 2.68 -17.89
C VAL A 156 9.70 1.48 -18.52
N ILE A 157 9.80 0.38 -17.77
CA ILE A 157 10.12 -0.94 -18.33
C ILE A 157 8.82 -1.62 -18.75
N ASN A 158 8.77 -2.10 -20.00
CA ASN A 158 7.61 -2.81 -20.53
C ASN A 158 7.92 -4.31 -20.63
N GLY A 159 7.56 -5.07 -19.60
CA GLY A 159 7.74 -6.52 -19.57
C GLY A 159 6.65 -7.28 -20.35
N PRO A 160 6.78 -8.62 -20.48
CA PRO A 160 5.72 -9.44 -21.07
C PRO A 160 4.44 -9.47 -20.22
N HIS A 161 4.56 -9.42 -18.90
CA HIS A 161 3.43 -9.56 -17.96
C HIS A 161 3.20 -8.34 -17.05
N VAL A 162 4.18 -7.47 -16.87
CA VAL A 162 4.09 -6.29 -16.01
C VAL A 162 4.76 -5.09 -16.67
N ASP A 163 4.19 -3.91 -16.48
CA ASP A 163 4.85 -2.64 -16.77
C ASP A 163 5.31 -2.01 -15.45
N ALA A 164 6.59 -1.64 -15.36
CA ALA A 164 7.16 -1.01 -14.17
C ALA A 164 7.49 0.45 -14.46
N TYR A 165 6.81 1.36 -13.76
CA TYR A 165 6.96 2.80 -13.88
C TYR A 165 7.85 3.30 -12.75
N LEU A 166 9.02 3.83 -13.12
CA LEU A 166 9.88 4.53 -12.16
C LEU A 166 9.37 5.95 -12.02
N LEU A 167 9.07 6.36 -10.79
CA LEU A 167 8.46 7.66 -10.50
C LEU A 167 9.47 8.61 -9.84
N SER A 168 9.18 9.91 -9.88
CA SER A 168 9.92 10.93 -9.12
C SER A 168 9.90 10.66 -7.61
N GLU A 169 8.79 10.12 -7.08
CA GLU A 169 8.62 9.76 -5.67
C GLU A 169 8.15 8.31 -5.53
N SER A 170 9.03 7.36 -5.88
CA SER A 170 8.89 5.88 -5.76
C SER A 170 8.49 5.14 -7.04
N SER A 171 7.47 4.27 -7.03
CA SER A 171 7.24 3.27 -8.10
C SER A 171 5.77 2.89 -8.30
N MET A 172 5.44 2.47 -9.52
CA MET A 172 4.14 1.85 -9.82
C MET A 172 4.31 0.63 -10.73
N PHE A 173 3.66 -0.48 -10.41
CA PHE A 173 3.65 -1.71 -11.20
C PHE A 173 2.25 -2.03 -11.70
N VAL A 174 2.10 -2.24 -12.99
CA VAL A 174 0.80 -2.52 -13.64
C VAL A 174 0.83 -3.91 -14.26
N PHE A 175 0.10 -4.84 -13.66
CA PHE A 175 -0.22 -6.15 -14.22
C PHE A 175 -1.59 -6.07 -14.91
N PRO A 176 -2.01 -7.09 -15.69
CA PRO A 176 -3.34 -7.06 -16.28
C PRO A 176 -4.48 -7.06 -15.25
N HIS A 177 -4.30 -7.79 -14.14
CA HIS A 177 -5.31 -8.07 -13.11
C HIS A 177 -5.06 -7.35 -11.78
N LYS A 178 -3.89 -6.74 -11.58
CA LYS A 178 -3.55 -6.01 -10.35
C LYS A 178 -2.67 -4.79 -10.59
N LEU A 179 -2.65 -3.88 -9.62
CA LEU A 179 -1.82 -2.69 -9.64
C LEU A 179 -1.22 -2.43 -8.27
N ILE A 180 0.05 -2.06 -8.27
CA ILE A 180 0.80 -1.67 -7.05
C ILE A 180 1.27 -0.24 -7.26
N LEU A 181 0.94 0.65 -6.33
CA LEU A 181 1.38 2.03 -6.30
C LEU A 181 2.07 2.30 -4.97
N LYS A 182 3.32 2.74 -5.03
CA LYS A 182 4.13 3.09 -3.89
C LYS A 182 4.59 4.53 -4.03
N THR A 183 4.47 5.30 -2.95
CA THR A 183 4.87 6.73 -2.95
C THR A 183 5.57 7.12 -1.66
N CYS A 184 6.53 8.05 -1.73
CA CYS A 184 7.29 8.57 -0.59
C CYS A 184 7.11 10.08 -0.41
N GLY A 185 7.80 10.67 0.58
CA GLY A 185 7.69 12.10 0.84
C GLY A 185 6.32 12.49 1.39
N THR A 186 5.84 13.67 0.97
CA THR A 186 4.52 14.21 1.35
C THR A 186 3.45 13.97 0.29
N THR A 187 3.64 12.98 -0.58
CA THR A 187 2.64 12.59 -1.60
C THR A 187 1.33 12.18 -0.92
N THR A 188 0.24 12.41 -1.64
CA THR A 188 -1.13 12.16 -1.15
C THR A 188 -1.75 10.97 -1.86
N LEU A 189 -1.14 9.79 -1.73
CA LEU A 189 -1.50 8.55 -2.44
C LEU A 189 -3.01 8.30 -2.48
N LEU A 190 -3.69 8.35 -1.33
CA LEU A 190 -5.11 7.99 -1.24
C LEU A 190 -6.04 9.01 -1.92
N LEU A 191 -5.58 10.23 -2.24
CA LEU A 191 -6.36 11.16 -3.06
C LEU A 191 -6.42 10.73 -4.54
N GLY A 192 -5.49 9.87 -4.99
CA GLY A 192 -5.51 9.28 -6.33
C GLY A 192 -6.41 8.05 -6.47
N LEU A 193 -6.92 7.50 -5.36
CA LEU A 193 -7.64 6.22 -5.35
C LEU A 193 -8.89 6.23 -6.24
N GLU A 194 -9.72 7.27 -6.16
CA GLU A 194 -10.93 7.38 -6.99
C GLU A 194 -10.59 7.36 -8.48
N ARG A 195 -9.60 8.15 -8.91
CA ARG A 195 -9.16 8.22 -10.30
C ARG A 195 -8.58 6.88 -10.77
N LEU A 196 -7.80 6.22 -9.92
CA LEU A 196 -7.23 4.90 -10.19
C LEU A 196 -8.36 3.87 -10.41
N LEU A 197 -9.34 3.81 -9.52
CA LEU A 197 -10.47 2.90 -9.63
C LEU A 197 -11.34 3.19 -10.86
N ALA A 198 -11.53 4.47 -11.21
CA ALA A 198 -12.25 4.86 -12.42
C ALA A 198 -11.54 4.37 -13.70
N ILE A 199 -10.20 4.48 -13.75
CA ILE A 199 -9.40 3.92 -14.84
C ILE A 199 -9.55 2.39 -14.89
N ALA A 200 -9.45 1.72 -13.74
CA ALA A 200 -9.59 0.27 -13.66
C ALA A 200 -10.99 -0.20 -14.09
N ALA A 201 -12.06 0.45 -13.63
CA ALA A 201 -13.44 0.15 -13.98
C ALA A 201 -13.66 0.19 -15.50
N LYS A 202 -13.07 1.17 -16.17
CA LYS A 202 -13.14 1.30 -17.64
C LYS A 202 -12.31 0.22 -18.34
N ALA A 203 -11.10 -0.05 -17.87
CA ALA A 203 -10.23 -1.09 -18.44
C ALA A 203 -10.78 -2.52 -18.25
N LEU A 204 -11.58 -2.74 -17.21
CA LEU A 204 -12.10 -4.03 -16.76
C LEU A 204 -13.63 -4.16 -16.92
N ALA A 205 -14.26 -3.30 -17.73
CA ALA A 205 -15.71 -3.31 -17.91
C ALA A 205 -16.30 -4.63 -18.46
N GLY A 206 -15.46 -5.52 -19.00
CA GLY A 206 -15.83 -6.87 -19.45
C GLY A 206 -15.70 -7.96 -18.40
N LEU A 207 -15.31 -7.62 -17.16
CA LEU A 207 -15.16 -8.57 -16.06
C LEU A 207 -16.56 -8.94 -15.54
N ASN A 208 -16.88 -10.23 -15.57
CA ASN A 208 -18.13 -10.74 -14.98
C ASN A 208 -17.99 -10.80 -13.46
N THR A 209 -18.08 -9.65 -12.78
CA THR A 209 -18.16 -9.63 -11.32
C THR A 209 -19.54 -10.12 -10.88
N SER A 210 -19.60 -10.94 -9.82
CA SER A 210 -20.85 -11.42 -9.22
C SER A 210 -21.71 -10.28 -8.64
N ALA A 211 -21.18 -9.05 -8.63
CA ALA A 211 -21.86 -7.81 -8.29
C ALA A 211 -22.22 -6.98 -9.54
N THR A 212 -23.50 -7.00 -9.87
CA THR A 212 -24.33 -6.02 -10.61
C THR A 212 -23.63 -4.85 -11.31
N PHE A 213 -23.17 -5.07 -12.54
CA PHE A 213 -22.80 -3.98 -13.47
C PHE A 213 -24.02 -3.54 -14.30
N VAL A 214 -24.79 -2.57 -13.82
CA VAL A 214 -25.78 -1.85 -14.65
C VAL A 214 -25.57 -0.34 -14.51
N LYS A 215 -25.09 0.26 -15.61
CA LYS A 215 -25.01 1.70 -15.95
C LYS A 215 -23.98 2.56 -15.20
N LEU A 216 -22.74 2.54 -15.70
CA LEU A 216 -21.81 3.68 -15.59
C LEU A 216 -21.60 4.43 -16.93
N SER A 217 -22.21 3.99 -18.03
CA SER A 217 -21.90 4.46 -19.39
C SER A 217 -22.71 5.68 -19.89
N SER A 218 -23.49 6.36 -19.04
CA SER A 218 -24.41 7.42 -19.51
C SER A 218 -24.20 8.83 -18.93
N LEU A 219 -23.05 9.14 -18.32
CA LEU A 219 -22.83 10.47 -17.73
C LEU A 219 -21.84 11.37 -18.48
N GLU A 220 -21.22 10.90 -19.57
CA GLU A 220 -20.45 11.76 -20.49
C GLU A 220 -21.31 12.20 -21.69
N SER A 221 -22.27 13.09 -21.47
CA SER A 221 -22.81 13.91 -22.57
C SER A 221 -23.17 15.32 -22.09
N ASN A 222 -22.49 16.31 -22.67
CA ASN A 222 -22.63 17.75 -22.42
C ASN A 222 -24.08 18.24 -22.42
N PRO A 223 -24.49 19.16 -21.51
CA PRO A 223 -25.69 19.94 -21.71
C PRO A 223 -25.37 21.16 -22.60
N SER A 224 -25.98 21.21 -23.78
CA SER A 224 -26.02 22.41 -24.62
C SER A 224 -27.05 23.42 -24.06
N PRO A 225 -26.83 24.75 -24.16
CA PRO A 225 -27.70 25.72 -23.53
C PRO A 225 -28.84 26.10 -24.47
N ALA A 226 -30.08 25.76 -24.11
CA ALA A 226 -31.25 26.36 -24.74
C ALA A 226 -32.46 26.44 -23.81
N ALA A 227 -32.89 27.68 -23.62
CA ALA A 227 -34.24 28.19 -23.36
C ALA A 227 -34.50 28.73 -21.95
N ALA A 228 -34.65 30.06 -21.93
CA ALA A 228 -35.11 30.90 -20.85
C ALA A 228 -36.63 30.82 -20.65
N ASP A 229 -37.06 31.41 -19.53
CA ASP A 229 -38.40 31.84 -19.11
C ASP A 229 -39.26 30.80 -18.36
N THR A 230 -39.39 30.93 -17.03
CA THR A 230 -40.42 31.78 -16.38
C THR A 230 -40.23 31.86 -14.84
N LYS A 231 -40.69 32.98 -14.25
CA LYS A 231 -40.62 33.39 -12.83
C LYS A 231 -41.65 32.71 -11.92
N SER A 232 -41.26 32.40 -10.67
CA SER A 232 -41.89 32.82 -9.37
C SER A 232 -41.21 32.06 -8.22
N LEU A 233 -40.46 32.73 -7.33
CA LEU A 233 -40.85 33.05 -5.94
C LEU A 233 -41.55 31.89 -5.22
N ASP A 234 -40.78 31.16 -4.41
CA ASP A 234 -41.04 30.92 -2.98
C ASP A 234 -39.72 30.46 -2.32
N GLU A 235 -39.31 31.17 -1.27
CA GLU A 235 -38.21 30.82 -0.37
C GLU A 235 -38.79 29.84 0.67
N ASP A 236 -38.37 28.58 0.66
CA ASP A 236 -38.43 27.68 1.82
C ASP A 236 -37.48 26.48 1.58
N ASP A 237 -36.63 26.23 2.59
CA ASP A 237 -35.75 25.08 2.87
C ASP A 237 -35.20 24.23 1.71
N ASN A 238 -33.87 24.28 1.51
CA ASN A 238 -33.14 23.29 0.70
C ASN A 238 -31.87 22.81 1.41
N ASP A 239 -32.05 21.97 2.43
CA ASP A 239 -31.00 21.08 2.97
C ASP A 239 -30.98 19.70 2.26
N GLU A 240 -31.95 19.44 1.36
CA GLU A 240 -32.05 18.19 0.60
C GLU A 240 -31.07 18.13 -0.59
N THR A 241 -30.71 19.27 -1.18
CA THR A 241 -29.85 19.29 -2.38
C THR A 241 -28.37 19.01 -2.10
N SER A 242 -27.84 19.37 -0.92
CA SER A 242 -26.46 19.01 -0.55
C SER A 242 -26.36 17.54 -0.12
N THR A 243 -27.40 17.04 0.56
CA THR A 243 -27.49 15.64 1.01
C THR A 243 -27.59 14.69 -0.19
N ALA A 244 -28.41 15.00 -1.19
CA ALA A 244 -28.51 14.21 -2.42
C ALA A 244 -27.22 14.19 -3.25
N MET A 245 -26.46 15.30 -3.29
CA MET A 245 -25.16 15.36 -3.96
C MET A 245 -24.10 14.52 -3.21
N SER A 246 -24.08 14.56 -1.87
CA SER A 246 -23.18 13.71 -1.08
C SER A 246 -23.50 12.22 -1.18
N ASP A 247 -24.77 11.86 -1.24
CA ASP A 247 -25.21 10.47 -1.38
C ASP A 247 -24.82 9.90 -2.75
N SER A 248 -24.94 10.71 -3.81
CA SER A 248 -24.53 10.31 -5.16
C SER A 248 -23.03 10.05 -5.29
N SER A 249 -22.20 10.89 -4.65
CA SER A 249 -20.75 10.73 -4.63
C SER A 249 -20.34 9.47 -3.86
N PHE A 250 -20.95 9.22 -2.70
CA PHE A 250 -20.64 8.03 -1.92
C PHE A 250 -21.08 6.73 -2.63
N ILE A 251 -22.24 6.74 -3.29
CA ILE A 251 -22.67 5.60 -4.12
C ILE A 251 -21.67 5.32 -5.24
N GLN A 252 -21.14 6.36 -5.88
CA GLN A 252 -20.12 6.20 -6.92
C GLN A 252 -18.81 5.60 -6.35
N GLU A 253 -18.36 6.04 -5.19
CA GLU A 253 -17.16 5.49 -4.53
C GLU A 253 -17.32 4.00 -4.21
N ARG A 254 -18.49 3.59 -3.69
CA ARG A 254 -18.82 2.18 -3.45
C ARG A 254 -18.85 1.36 -4.73
N GLN A 255 -19.44 1.89 -5.78
CA GLN A 255 -19.48 1.22 -7.09
C GLN A 255 -18.07 1.02 -7.67
N LEU A 256 -17.20 2.02 -7.49
CA LEU A 256 -15.81 1.95 -7.90
C LEU A 256 -14.99 0.95 -7.06
N GLY A 257 -15.25 0.85 -5.75
CA GLY A 257 -14.57 -0.15 -4.91
C GLY A 257 -15.06 -1.58 -5.15
N ALA A 258 -16.30 -1.78 -5.58
CA ALA A 258 -16.91 -3.10 -5.79
C ALA A 258 -16.26 -3.96 -6.89
N ILE A 259 -15.44 -3.37 -7.77
CA ILE A 259 -14.67 -4.13 -8.78
C ILE A 259 -13.38 -4.73 -8.22
N VAL A 260 -12.97 -4.31 -7.02
CA VAL A 260 -11.73 -4.75 -6.39
C VAL A 260 -12.02 -6.00 -5.58
N LYS A 261 -11.22 -7.03 -5.82
CA LYS A 261 -11.29 -8.30 -5.12
C LYS A 261 -10.54 -8.27 -3.79
N HIS A 262 -9.31 -7.78 -3.84
CA HIS A 262 -8.44 -7.63 -2.67
C HIS A 262 -7.75 -6.27 -2.72
N ALA A 263 -7.72 -5.59 -1.59
CA ALA A 263 -7.09 -4.29 -1.43
C ALA A 263 -6.21 -4.32 -0.19
N PHE A 264 -4.96 -3.89 -0.35
CA PHE A 264 -4.00 -3.74 0.74
C PHE A 264 -3.47 -2.32 0.73
N TYR A 265 -3.54 -1.65 1.86
CA TYR A 265 -2.88 -0.38 2.09
C TYR A 265 -1.99 -0.51 3.31
N SER A 266 -0.70 -0.22 3.14
CA SER A 266 0.24 -0.34 4.24
C SER A 266 1.29 0.76 4.23
N ARG A 267 1.86 0.98 5.41
CA ARG A 267 3.03 1.85 5.58
C ARG A 267 3.72 1.60 6.91
N LYS A 268 5.02 1.87 6.95
CA LYS A 268 5.73 2.04 8.22
C LYS A 268 5.30 3.35 8.90
N SER A 269 5.44 3.41 10.23
CA SER A 269 5.37 4.66 10.98
C SER A 269 6.29 5.73 10.37
N PHE A 270 5.77 6.92 10.11
CA PHE A 270 6.53 8.05 9.56
C PHE A 270 7.63 8.53 10.53
N MET A 271 8.71 9.08 9.98
CA MET A 271 9.71 9.82 10.73
C MET A 271 9.23 11.24 11.03
N PHE A 272 8.47 11.85 10.10
CA PHE A 272 7.93 13.21 10.22
C PHE A 272 6.41 13.25 10.03
N PRO A 273 5.61 12.57 10.89
CA PRO A 273 4.15 12.50 10.75
C PRO A 273 3.48 13.87 10.61
N GLU A 274 4.00 14.90 11.29
CA GLU A 274 3.48 16.27 11.30
C GLU A 274 3.57 16.98 9.94
N ARG A 275 4.38 16.45 9.01
CA ARG A 275 4.56 17.03 7.67
C ARG A 275 3.70 16.37 6.60
N GLN A 276 3.03 15.27 6.94
CA GLN A 276 2.14 14.59 6.02
C GLN A 276 0.93 15.46 5.68
N LYS A 277 0.31 15.20 4.53
CA LYS A 277 -0.77 16.03 3.97
C LYS A 277 -2.04 15.21 3.75
N GLY A 278 -3.17 15.92 3.71
CA GLY A 278 -4.48 15.31 3.47
C GLY A 278 -4.79 14.18 4.48
N PRO A 279 -5.29 13.02 4.03
CA PRO A 279 -5.63 11.92 4.94
C PRO A 279 -4.40 11.33 5.64
N HIS A 280 -3.19 11.49 5.10
CA HIS A 280 -1.98 10.85 5.63
C HIS A 280 -1.44 11.45 6.93
N ARG A 281 -2.09 12.50 7.44
CA ARG A 281 -1.77 13.13 8.72
C ARG A 281 -2.09 12.23 9.91
N ASP A 282 -3.00 11.26 9.73
CA ASP A 282 -3.48 10.40 10.79
C ASP A 282 -3.95 9.06 10.23
N TRP A 283 -3.62 7.97 10.93
CA TRP A 283 -3.96 6.62 10.49
C TRP A 283 -5.47 6.42 10.35
N MET A 284 -6.29 7.00 11.23
CA MET A 284 -7.74 6.83 11.17
C MET A 284 -8.36 7.61 10.01
N LEU A 285 -7.73 8.70 9.56
CA LEU A 285 -8.17 9.41 8.34
C LEU A 285 -7.88 8.57 7.09
N GLU A 286 -6.74 7.88 7.03
CA GLU A 286 -6.41 6.97 5.92
C GLU A 286 -7.42 5.81 5.84
N VAL A 287 -7.71 5.18 7.00
CA VAL A 287 -8.74 4.14 7.12
C VAL A 287 -10.10 4.68 6.68
N ALA A 288 -10.50 5.87 7.13
CA ALA A 288 -11.78 6.46 6.76
C ALA A 288 -11.91 6.71 5.24
N VAL A 289 -10.82 7.05 4.54
CA VAL A 289 -10.85 7.17 3.07
C VAL A 289 -11.06 5.81 2.42
N LEU A 290 -10.31 4.78 2.83
CA LEU A 290 -10.42 3.43 2.28
C LEU A 290 -11.82 2.85 2.51
N ASP A 291 -12.36 3.03 3.71
CA ASP A 291 -13.68 2.54 4.09
C ASP A 291 -14.81 3.21 3.31
N ARG A 292 -14.59 4.29 2.55
CA ARG A 292 -15.61 4.86 1.64
C ARG A 292 -15.78 4.04 0.36
N PHE A 293 -14.69 3.42 -0.11
CA PHE A 293 -14.69 2.63 -1.33
C PHE A 293 -14.99 1.16 -1.05
N PHE A 294 -14.42 0.61 0.02
CA PHE A 294 -14.45 -0.82 0.28
C PHE A 294 -15.36 -1.17 1.45
N ASP A 295 -16.15 -2.22 1.27
CA ASP A 295 -16.93 -2.81 2.35
C ASP A 295 -16.04 -3.74 3.19
N TYR A 296 -16.23 -3.75 4.51
CA TYR A 296 -15.57 -4.68 5.44
C TYR A 296 -14.03 -4.58 5.52
N GLY A 297 -13.49 -3.37 5.37
CA GLY A 297 -12.08 -3.09 5.63
C GLY A 297 -11.69 -3.39 7.07
N SER A 298 -10.48 -3.93 7.28
CA SER A 298 -9.90 -4.18 8.59
C SER A 298 -8.53 -3.53 8.72
N ALA A 299 -8.35 -2.76 9.81
CA ALA A 299 -7.13 -2.00 10.09
C ALA A 299 -6.36 -2.59 11.27
N TYR A 300 -5.04 -2.71 11.12
CA TYR A 300 -4.13 -3.35 12.06
C TYR A 300 -2.89 -2.48 12.30
N THR A 301 -2.37 -2.57 13.53
CA THR A 301 -1.06 -2.04 13.89
C THR A 301 -0.17 -3.20 14.30
N VAL A 302 0.92 -3.38 13.57
CA VAL A 302 1.86 -4.49 13.74
C VAL A 302 3.16 -3.95 14.31
N GLY A 303 3.51 -4.38 15.52
CA GLY A 303 4.68 -3.90 16.25
C GLY A 303 4.33 -2.97 17.41
N LYS A 304 5.33 -2.24 17.90
CA LYS A 304 5.18 -1.39 19.08
C LYS A 304 4.54 -0.06 18.70
N MET A 305 3.34 0.21 19.20
CA MET A 305 2.64 1.49 18.95
C MET A 305 3.43 2.72 19.43
N ASN A 306 4.28 2.56 20.45
CA ASN A 306 5.15 3.61 20.98
C ASN A 306 6.57 3.59 20.37
N GLY A 307 6.75 2.91 19.23
CA GLY A 307 8.03 2.81 18.55
C GLY A 307 7.83 2.46 17.08
N ASP A 308 8.79 1.70 16.53
CA ASP A 308 8.74 1.23 15.15
C ASP A 308 7.59 0.22 14.98
N HIS A 309 6.58 0.63 14.20
CA HIS A 309 5.44 -0.22 13.84
C HIS A 309 5.11 -0.06 12.35
N TRP A 310 4.34 -1.02 11.87
CA TRP A 310 3.81 -1.07 10.51
C TRP A 310 2.29 -1.10 10.59
N LEU A 311 1.65 -0.31 9.74
CA LEU A 311 0.20 -0.16 9.67
C LEU A 311 -0.28 -0.88 8.42
N LEU A 312 -1.40 -1.60 8.57
CA LEU A 312 -2.05 -2.34 7.50
C LEU A 312 -3.53 -2.09 7.54
N TRP A 313 -4.10 -1.73 6.41
CA TRP A 313 -5.51 -1.86 6.14
C TRP A 313 -5.65 -2.89 5.02
N MET A 314 -6.59 -3.80 5.16
CA MET A 314 -6.92 -4.78 4.14
C MET A 314 -8.44 -4.88 3.96
N GLY A 315 -8.87 -5.01 2.71
CA GLY A 315 -10.25 -5.29 2.32
C GLY A 315 -10.28 -6.45 1.35
N CYS A 316 -11.10 -7.47 1.64
CA CYS A 316 -11.22 -8.67 0.83
C CYS A 316 -12.70 -8.96 0.54
N GLU A 317 -13.01 -9.40 -0.67
CA GLU A 317 -14.35 -9.87 -1.06
C GLU A 317 -14.86 -10.98 -0.12
N GLY A 318 -13.97 -11.82 0.41
CA GLY A 318 -14.27 -12.90 1.37
C GLY A 318 -14.89 -12.45 2.70
N ALA A 319 -14.73 -11.17 3.09
CA ALA A 319 -15.43 -10.64 4.26
C ALA A 319 -16.97 -10.61 4.08
N ARG A 320 -17.49 -10.72 2.84
CA ARG A 320 -18.92 -10.97 2.57
C ARG A 320 -19.36 -12.40 2.90
N GLU A 321 -18.46 -13.39 2.84
CA GLU A 321 -18.79 -14.82 3.00
C GLU A 321 -18.85 -15.24 4.47
N ALA A 322 -18.13 -14.55 5.36
CA ALA A 322 -18.15 -14.77 6.82
C ALA A 322 -19.52 -14.49 7.49
N GLU A 323 -20.47 -13.87 6.78
CA GLU A 323 -21.85 -13.66 7.25
C GLU A 323 -22.88 -14.66 6.68
N ALA A 324 -22.47 -15.61 5.83
CA ALA A 324 -23.35 -16.71 5.44
C ALA A 324 -23.64 -17.61 6.67
N PRO A 325 -24.89 -18.06 6.91
CA PRO A 325 -25.20 -18.88 8.07
C PRO A 325 -24.45 -20.20 7.97
N LEU A 326 -23.41 -20.34 8.80
CA LEU A 326 -22.67 -21.58 9.00
C LEU A 326 -23.64 -22.68 9.43
N ILE A 327 -24.01 -23.56 8.51
CA ILE A 327 -24.54 -24.88 8.87
C ILE A 327 -23.40 -25.57 9.61
N ALA A 328 -23.61 -25.82 10.90
CA ALA A 328 -22.63 -26.28 11.87
C ALA A 328 -21.70 -27.40 11.34
N ALA A 329 -20.50 -27.02 10.93
CA ALA A 329 -19.35 -27.92 10.90
C ALA A 329 -18.58 -27.71 12.21
N SER A 330 -18.36 -28.80 12.95
CA SER A 330 -17.74 -28.78 14.27
C SER A 330 -16.37 -28.09 14.23
N ALA A 331 -16.25 -26.97 14.95
CA ALA A 331 -14.96 -26.33 15.21
C ALA A 331 -14.07 -27.29 16.01
N VAL A 332 -13.07 -27.86 15.34
CA VAL A 332 -11.94 -28.52 16.00
C VAL A 332 -10.93 -27.42 16.31
N GLU A 333 -10.67 -27.17 17.59
CA GLU A 333 -9.53 -26.33 18.00
C GLU A 333 -8.25 -26.94 17.44
N ARG A 334 -7.69 -26.32 16.40
CA ARG A 334 -6.41 -26.71 15.82
C ARG A 334 -5.27 -26.08 16.61
N PRO A 335 -4.19 -26.82 16.93
CA PRO A 335 -2.95 -26.21 17.41
C PRO A 335 -2.42 -25.21 16.36
N LEU A 336 -1.83 -24.09 16.81
CA LEU A 336 -1.10 -23.13 15.97
C LEU A 336 0.02 -23.84 15.18
N ALA A 337 -0.30 -24.33 13.99
CA ALA A 337 0.63 -24.93 13.05
C ALA A 337 0.34 -24.36 11.67
N LEU A 338 1.33 -23.69 11.09
CA LEU A 338 1.24 -23.08 9.77
C LEU A 338 1.13 -24.18 8.69
N PRO A 339 0.29 -24.00 7.65
CA PRO A 339 0.11 -24.98 6.59
C PRO A 339 1.40 -25.28 5.79
N ALA A 340 1.43 -26.46 5.15
CA ALA A 340 2.58 -27.00 4.42
C ALA A 340 2.84 -26.28 3.08
N PRO A 341 4.07 -26.35 2.51
CA PRO A 341 4.51 -25.42 1.47
C PRO A 341 3.96 -25.74 0.08
N CYS A 342 3.17 -24.82 -0.48
CA CYS A 342 3.08 -24.60 -1.91
C CYS A 342 3.45 -23.13 -2.18
N VAL A 343 4.16 -22.82 -3.27
CA VAL A 343 4.58 -21.43 -3.52
C VAL A 343 3.36 -20.64 -3.93
N GLU A 344 2.80 -19.96 -2.95
CA GLU A 344 1.70 -19.01 -2.99
C GLU A 344 2.22 -17.63 -3.39
N ASP A 345 1.33 -16.70 -3.75
CA ASP A 345 1.74 -15.30 -3.91
C ASP A 345 2.29 -14.79 -2.59
N GLN A 346 3.40 -14.06 -2.67
CA GLN A 346 4.04 -13.47 -1.51
C GLN A 346 4.59 -12.10 -1.83
N THR A 347 4.68 -11.26 -0.81
CA THR A 347 5.33 -9.94 -0.86
C THR A 347 6.29 -9.83 0.32
N LEU A 348 7.57 -9.60 0.03
CA LEU A 348 8.63 -9.36 1.01
C LEU A 348 8.97 -7.86 1.00
N GLU A 349 8.91 -7.23 2.17
CA GLU A 349 9.42 -5.87 2.39
C GLU A 349 10.55 -5.87 3.42
N ILE A 350 11.62 -5.14 3.14
CA ILE A 350 12.73 -4.85 4.07
C ILE A 350 12.83 -3.34 4.18
N LEU A 351 12.42 -2.79 5.32
CA LEU A 351 12.41 -1.36 5.57
C LEU A 351 13.53 -1.02 6.54
N MET A 352 14.41 -0.11 6.14
CA MET A 352 15.72 0.12 6.74
C MET A 352 15.86 1.59 7.15
N THR A 353 16.34 1.83 8.37
CA THR A 353 16.56 3.17 8.93
C THR A 353 17.93 3.27 9.59
N HIS A 354 18.42 4.50 9.75
CA HIS A 354 19.75 4.78 10.32
C HIS A 354 20.85 4.03 9.54
N LEU A 355 20.87 4.19 8.22
CA LEU A 355 21.89 3.59 7.38
C LEU A 355 23.28 4.08 7.82
N SER A 356 24.32 3.27 7.62
CA SER A 356 25.68 3.71 7.95
C SER A 356 26.09 4.91 7.09
N SER A 357 26.93 5.81 7.60
CA SER A 357 27.47 6.93 6.79
C SER A 357 28.17 6.44 5.52
N ALA A 358 28.83 5.27 5.57
CA ALA A 358 29.45 4.65 4.41
C ALA A 358 28.41 4.14 3.38
N SER A 359 27.23 3.75 3.83
CA SER A 359 26.08 3.44 2.98
C SER A 359 25.51 4.70 2.35
N CYS A 360 25.15 5.70 3.16
CA CYS A 360 24.61 6.99 2.71
C CYS A 360 25.49 7.65 1.64
N ALA A 361 26.81 7.70 1.87
CA ALA A 361 27.77 8.32 0.95
C ALA A 361 27.79 7.70 -0.46
N ARG A 362 27.32 6.45 -0.63
CA ARG A 362 27.24 5.79 -1.95
C ARG A 362 26.10 6.30 -2.82
N PHE A 363 25.13 6.99 -2.22
CA PHE A 363 23.92 7.52 -2.87
C PHE A 363 23.92 9.05 -2.95
N VAL A 364 25.09 9.67 -2.83
CA VAL A 364 25.30 11.10 -3.06
C VAL A 364 25.85 11.29 -4.47
N PHE A 365 25.18 12.14 -5.25
CA PHE A 365 25.46 12.39 -6.66
C PHE A 365 25.73 13.89 -6.85
N ASP A 366 27.00 14.28 -6.72
CA ASP A 366 27.44 15.66 -6.98
C ASP A 366 27.19 16.04 -8.45
N GLU A 367 26.73 17.27 -8.70
CA GLU A 367 26.53 17.84 -10.02
C GLU A 367 27.80 17.72 -10.89
N GLN A 368 28.98 17.76 -10.27
CA GLN A 368 30.29 17.65 -10.93
C GLN A 368 30.70 16.21 -11.29
N LEU A 369 29.94 15.19 -10.88
CA LEU A 369 30.25 13.80 -11.23
C LEU A 369 30.24 13.61 -12.75
N PRO A 370 31.26 12.93 -13.31
CA PRO A 370 31.29 12.65 -14.73
C PRO A 370 30.17 11.69 -15.10
N HIS A 371 29.71 11.79 -16.35
CA HIS A 371 28.79 10.82 -16.92
C HIS A 371 29.45 9.43 -16.92
N PRO A 372 28.79 8.38 -16.39
CA PRO A 372 29.35 7.03 -16.37
C PRO A 372 29.70 6.49 -17.75
N THR A 373 30.69 5.61 -17.79
CA THR A 373 31.14 4.91 -18.99
C THR A 373 30.24 3.74 -19.36
N ILE A 374 30.29 3.30 -20.62
CA ILE A 374 29.52 2.13 -21.09
C ILE A 374 29.92 0.88 -20.29
N ALA A 375 31.19 0.73 -19.91
CA ALA A 375 31.64 -0.41 -19.11
C ALA A 375 31.07 -0.42 -17.67
N GLU A 376 30.86 0.75 -17.07
CA GLU A 376 30.25 0.86 -15.74
C GLU A 376 28.75 0.53 -15.78
N CYS A 377 28.05 0.93 -16.85
CA CYS A 377 26.63 0.62 -17.04
C CYS A 377 26.37 -0.81 -17.51
N TYR A 378 27.28 -1.41 -18.28
CA TYR A 378 27.12 -2.72 -18.91
C TYR A 378 28.36 -3.60 -18.75
N PRO A 379 28.73 -3.98 -17.51
CA PRO A 379 29.99 -4.67 -17.20
C PRO A 379 30.13 -6.06 -17.86
N HIS A 380 29.02 -6.69 -18.23
CA HIS A 380 29.00 -8.02 -18.87
C HIS A 380 29.01 -7.96 -20.40
N LYS A 381 28.90 -6.77 -21.00
CA LYS A 381 28.92 -6.62 -22.46
C LYS A 381 30.37 -6.70 -22.95
N GLN A 382 30.67 -7.63 -23.86
CA GLN A 382 31.98 -7.69 -24.50
C GLN A 382 32.12 -6.50 -25.47
N LEU A 383 32.96 -5.54 -25.10
CA LEU A 383 33.16 -4.28 -25.81
C LEU A 383 34.63 -4.10 -26.18
N ALA A 384 34.90 -3.40 -27.28
CA ALA A 384 36.26 -2.94 -27.58
C ALA A 384 36.70 -1.90 -26.52
N ALA A 385 37.99 -1.83 -26.21
CA ALA A 385 38.50 -0.97 -25.14
C ALA A 385 38.14 0.52 -25.29
N ALA A 386 38.05 1.02 -26.53
CA ALA A 386 37.65 2.41 -26.81
C ALA A 386 36.14 2.65 -26.62
N GLU A 387 35.31 1.63 -26.85
CA GLU A 387 33.86 1.72 -26.63
C GLU A 387 33.53 1.59 -25.15
N ALA A 388 34.23 0.69 -24.45
CA ALA A 388 34.10 0.49 -23.01
C ALA A 388 34.33 1.77 -22.19
N SER A 389 35.31 2.60 -22.58
CA SER A 389 35.67 3.85 -21.90
C SER A 389 34.88 5.08 -22.35
N ALA A 390 34.03 4.95 -23.37
CA ALA A 390 33.19 6.05 -23.83
C ALA A 390 32.06 6.33 -22.81
N PRO A 391 31.60 7.58 -22.65
CA PRO A 391 30.43 7.89 -21.85
C PRO A 391 29.17 7.20 -22.40
N ALA A 392 28.31 6.71 -21.51
CA ALA A 392 27.06 6.01 -21.85
C ALA A 392 25.94 6.96 -22.30
N THR A 393 26.17 7.78 -23.33
CA THR A 393 25.28 8.87 -23.77
C THR A 393 23.91 8.43 -24.32
N SER A 394 23.64 7.13 -24.38
CA SER A 394 22.31 6.59 -24.69
C SER A 394 21.34 6.72 -23.52
N LEU A 395 21.85 6.89 -22.31
CA LEU A 395 21.11 7.17 -21.09
C LEU A 395 21.33 8.64 -20.72
N ASP A 396 20.34 9.29 -20.13
CA ASP A 396 20.62 10.54 -19.42
C ASP A 396 21.47 10.28 -18.17
N LYS A 397 22.01 11.36 -17.61
CA LYS A 397 22.97 11.30 -16.50
C LYS A 397 22.40 10.57 -15.28
N GLY A 398 21.13 10.79 -14.94
CA GLY A 398 20.48 10.17 -13.78
C GLY A 398 20.34 8.66 -13.95
N HIS A 399 19.90 8.20 -15.12
CA HIS A 399 19.82 6.76 -15.42
C HIS A 399 21.19 6.10 -15.53
N ALA A 400 22.18 6.79 -16.11
CA ALA A 400 23.54 6.27 -16.22
C ALA A 400 24.18 6.10 -14.83
N LEU A 401 24.06 7.11 -13.96
CA LEU A 401 24.55 7.05 -12.57
C LEU A 401 23.82 5.98 -11.76
N GLY A 402 22.50 5.89 -11.90
CA GLY A 402 21.68 4.86 -11.27
C GLY A 402 22.15 3.46 -11.66
N LEU A 403 22.17 3.16 -12.95
CA LEU A 403 22.57 1.84 -13.46
C LEU A 403 24.02 1.48 -13.11
N ALA A 404 24.96 2.42 -13.25
CA ALA A 404 26.36 2.20 -12.87
C ALA A 404 26.49 1.87 -11.36
N LEU A 405 25.75 2.57 -10.50
CA LEU A 405 25.71 2.26 -9.08
C LEU A 405 25.06 0.90 -8.82
N SER A 406 23.96 0.55 -9.49
CA SER A 406 23.31 -0.75 -9.36
C SER A 406 24.29 -1.90 -9.64
N ASN A 407 25.06 -1.80 -10.73
CA ASN A 407 26.09 -2.78 -11.07
C ASN A 407 27.19 -2.83 -10.00
N LYS A 408 27.69 -1.66 -9.57
CA LYS A 408 28.74 -1.56 -8.54
C LYS A 408 28.33 -2.17 -7.21
N LEU A 409 27.06 -2.03 -6.81
CA LEU A 409 26.50 -2.59 -5.59
C LEU A 409 26.08 -4.07 -5.73
N GLY A 410 26.14 -4.62 -6.95
CA GLY A 410 25.66 -5.97 -7.24
C GLY A 410 24.15 -6.12 -7.09
N LEU A 411 23.39 -5.05 -7.33
CA LEU A 411 21.92 -5.05 -7.35
C LEU A 411 21.37 -5.80 -8.57
N THR A 412 22.06 -5.71 -9.70
CA THR A 412 21.76 -6.46 -10.94
C THR A 412 21.88 -7.97 -10.76
N ASP A 413 22.60 -8.39 -9.73
CA ASP A 413 22.88 -9.78 -9.37
C ASP A 413 22.06 -10.22 -8.14
N LEU A 414 20.98 -9.51 -7.78
CA LEU A 414 20.05 -9.95 -6.72
C LEU A 414 19.17 -11.11 -7.19
N PHE A 415 18.80 -11.11 -8.47
CA PHE A 415 17.98 -12.14 -9.09
C PHE A 415 18.47 -12.43 -10.52
N PRO A 416 18.31 -13.67 -11.03
CA PRO A 416 18.68 -13.98 -12.41
C PRO A 416 17.75 -13.29 -13.40
N GLU A 417 18.25 -13.00 -14.60
CA GLU A 417 17.42 -12.47 -15.71
C GLU A 417 16.64 -11.20 -15.34
N THR A 418 17.23 -10.37 -14.48
CA THR A 418 16.64 -9.10 -14.06
C THR A 418 16.84 -8.05 -15.14
N GLU A 419 15.75 -7.36 -15.50
CA GLU A 419 15.79 -6.12 -16.25
C GLU A 419 15.53 -4.99 -15.25
N ILE A 420 16.54 -4.14 -15.06
CA ILE A 420 16.53 -3.05 -14.08
C ILE A 420 16.49 -1.69 -14.77
N ASP A 421 15.72 -0.79 -14.19
CA ASP A 421 15.65 0.63 -14.52
C ASP A 421 15.89 1.41 -13.24
N ALA A 422 17.03 2.10 -13.19
CA ALA A 422 17.57 2.72 -12.00
C ALA A 422 17.91 4.19 -12.26
N PHE A 423 17.59 5.05 -11.31
CA PHE A 423 17.76 6.48 -11.41
C PHE A 423 18.46 7.03 -10.15
N ALA A 424 19.46 7.87 -10.38
CA ALA A 424 20.14 8.64 -9.35
C ALA A 424 19.63 10.09 -9.33
N PHE A 425 19.19 10.56 -8.16
CA PHE A 425 18.68 11.91 -7.96
C PHE A 425 19.81 12.83 -7.49
N GLU A 426 19.86 14.04 -8.03
CA GLU A 426 20.81 15.07 -7.61
C GLU A 426 20.15 15.99 -6.56
N PRO A 427 20.85 16.34 -5.46
CA PRO A 427 22.24 15.99 -5.13
C PRO A 427 22.41 14.61 -4.49
N CYS A 428 21.33 13.93 -4.10
CA CYS A 428 21.37 12.59 -3.54
C CYS A 428 20.01 11.89 -3.66
N GLY A 429 20.02 10.57 -3.52
CA GLY A 429 18.84 9.72 -3.59
C GLY A 429 18.89 8.75 -4.76
N TYR A 430 18.24 7.60 -4.61
CA TYR A 430 18.25 6.55 -5.62
C TYR A 430 16.92 5.82 -5.63
N SER A 431 16.43 5.49 -6.83
CA SER A 431 15.29 4.59 -6.99
C SER A 431 15.57 3.61 -8.12
N ALA A 432 15.11 2.38 -7.98
CA ALA A 432 15.19 1.41 -9.05
C ALA A 432 14.01 0.45 -9.03
N ASN A 433 13.47 0.20 -10.23
CA ASN A 433 12.55 -0.87 -10.50
C ASN A 433 13.26 -1.97 -11.26
N ALA A 434 12.84 -3.21 -11.00
CA ALA A 434 13.25 -4.32 -11.82
C ALA A 434 12.09 -5.27 -12.04
N ILE A 435 12.13 -5.91 -13.20
CA ILE A 435 11.20 -6.97 -13.58
C ILE A 435 11.99 -8.20 -14.00
N MET A 436 11.37 -9.37 -13.89
CA MET A 436 11.98 -10.63 -14.27
C MET A 436 10.93 -11.67 -14.67
N PRO A 437 11.27 -12.67 -15.49
CA PRO A 437 10.32 -13.64 -16.03
C PRO A 437 9.76 -14.64 -14.99
N ARG A 438 10.15 -14.55 -13.72
CA ARG A 438 9.67 -15.42 -12.63
C ARG A 438 9.24 -14.58 -11.44
N GLY A 439 7.99 -14.71 -11.00
CA GLY A 439 7.44 -14.01 -9.84
C GLY A 439 6.58 -14.89 -8.95
N GLY A 440 5.61 -14.27 -8.28
CA GLY A 440 4.55 -14.97 -7.55
C GLY A 440 3.76 -15.93 -8.43
N LYS A 441 3.10 -16.90 -7.81
CA LYS A 441 2.33 -17.96 -8.49
C LYS A 441 1.36 -17.39 -9.51
N ASN A 442 0.69 -16.29 -9.17
CA ASN A 442 -0.38 -15.72 -9.98
C ASN A 442 0.10 -14.59 -10.92
N ASP A 443 1.37 -14.20 -10.85
CA ASP A 443 1.83 -12.95 -11.48
C ASP A 443 2.50 -13.14 -12.85
N ASN A 444 2.84 -14.36 -13.26
CA ASN A 444 3.62 -14.69 -14.49
C ASN A 444 4.96 -13.91 -14.66
N ALA A 445 5.27 -12.96 -13.78
CA ALA A 445 6.49 -12.17 -13.72
C ALA A 445 6.74 -11.70 -12.29
N GLY A 446 8.01 -11.56 -11.96
CA GLY A 446 8.47 -11.01 -10.69
C GLY A 446 8.83 -9.55 -10.84
N TYR A 447 8.68 -8.80 -9.75
CA TYR A 447 9.23 -7.48 -9.62
C TYR A 447 10.01 -7.34 -8.32
N TRP A 448 10.91 -6.36 -8.31
CA TRP A 448 11.45 -5.82 -7.08
C TRP A 448 11.73 -4.33 -7.25
N THR A 449 11.65 -3.59 -6.16
CA THR A 449 11.93 -2.15 -6.15
C THR A 449 12.78 -1.75 -4.96
N ILE A 450 13.58 -0.70 -5.14
CA ILE A 450 14.45 -0.10 -4.13
C ILE A 450 14.28 1.41 -4.15
N HIS A 451 14.14 2.01 -2.96
CA HIS A 451 14.15 3.46 -2.79
C HIS A 451 15.07 3.84 -1.65
N VAL A 452 15.88 4.89 -1.84
CA VAL A 452 16.91 5.32 -0.88
C VAL A 452 16.86 6.83 -0.68
N THR A 453 16.71 7.22 0.58
CA THR A 453 16.84 8.57 1.12
C THR A 453 18.10 8.59 2.01
N PRO A 454 19.25 9.07 1.51
CA PRO A 454 20.53 8.89 2.18
C PRO A 454 20.88 9.94 3.25
N GLU A 455 20.07 10.99 3.44
CA GLU A 455 20.32 12.04 4.41
C GLU A 455 20.54 11.47 5.82
N GLU A 456 21.71 11.73 6.43
CA GLU A 456 22.16 10.96 7.61
C GLU A 456 21.15 10.99 8.78
N ASP A 457 20.56 12.14 9.05
CA ASP A 457 19.61 12.35 10.17
C ASP A 457 18.24 11.69 9.94
N SER A 458 17.92 11.31 8.71
CA SER A 458 16.63 10.71 8.32
C SER A 458 16.80 9.57 7.33
N SER A 459 17.95 8.89 7.39
CA SER A 459 18.34 7.92 6.37
C SER A 459 17.39 6.74 6.34
N PHE A 460 16.89 6.44 5.15
CA PHE A 460 15.91 5.41 4.88
C PHE A 460 16.25 4.65 3.60
N ALA A 461 16.04 3.34 3.61
CA ALA A 461 15.98 2.56 2.39
C ALA A 461 14.87 1.52 2.48
N SER A 462 14.23 1.22 1.35
CA SER A 462 13.30 0.12 1.22
C SER A 462 13.75 -0.84 0.13
N PHE A 463 13.45 -2.12 0.34
CA PHE A 463 13.51 -3.16 -0.68
C PHE A 463 12.20 -3.93 -0.62
N GLU A 464 11.55 -4.10 -1.76
CA GLU A 464 10.29 -4.84 -1.87
C GLU A 464 10.35 -5.80 -3.05
N THR A 465 9.77 -7.00 -2.93
CA THR A 465 9.69 -7.97 -4.02
C THR A 465 8.54 -8.97 -3.83
N ASN A 466 7.94 -9.41 -4.94
CA ASN A 466 7.06 -10.58 -4.95
C ASN A 466 7.76 -11.89 -5.32
N VAL A 467 9.09 -11.86 -5.53
CA VAL A 467 9.83 -13.01 -6.06
C VAL A 467 10.00 -14.07 -4.98
N ALA A 468 9.41 -15.25 -5.21
CA ALA A 468 9.56 -16.40 -4.33
C ALA A 468 10.92 -17.09 -4.53
N LEU A 469 11.73 -17.07 -3.48
CA LEU A 469 12.92 -17.92 -3.38
C LEU A 469 12.52 -19.24 -2.72
N CYS A 470 12.32 -20.29 -3.52
CA CYS A 470 12.06 -21.63 -3.01
C CYS A 470 13.27 -22.12 -2.21
N SER A 471 13.06 -22.45 -0.93
CA SER A 471 14.05 -23.18 -0.16
C SER A 471 14.11 -24.61 -0.67
N ASN A 472 15.11 -24.95 -1.49
CA ASN A 472 15.73 -26.27 -1.58
C ASN A 472 16.84 -26.31 -2.64
N SER A 473 18.05 -25.90 -2.26
CA SER A 473 19.28 -26.59 -2.68
C SER A 473 20.40 -26.26 -1.69
N PRO A 474 21.17 -27.26 -1.21
CA PRO A 474 22.36 -26.98 -0.42
C PRO A 474 23.34 -26.19 -1.29
N ALA A 475 23.91 -25.13 -0.71
CA ALA A 475 24.97 -24.37 -1.36
C ALA A 475 26.17 -25.30 -1.62
N SER A 476 26.28 -25.82 -2.84
CA SER A 476 27.51 -26.44 -3.35
C SER A 476 28.51 -25.33 -3.62
N GLY A 477 29.62 -25.34 -2.88
CA GLY A 477 30.59 -24.25 -2.87
C GLY A 477 31.32 -24.02 -4.19
N ASP A 478 31.57 -22.74 -4.48
CA ASP A 478 32.89 -22.22 -4.87
C ASP A 478 32.86 -20.66 -4.78
N GLN A 479 33.76 -20.06 -4.00
CA GLN A 479 33.66 -18.64 -3.56
C GLN A 479 34.40 -17.63 -4.46
N THR A 480 34.10 -17.53 -5.75
CA THR A 480 34.81 -16.56 -6.62
C THR A 480 33.97 -15.70 -7.57
N THR A 481 32.65 -15.65 -7.42
CA THR A 481 31.76 -14.66 -8.06
C THR A 481 30.63 -14.28 -7.09
N LEU A 482 30.01 -13.09 -7.21
CA LEU A 482 28.87 -12.66 -6.38
C LEU A 482 27.63 -13.55 -6.64
N GLN A 483 27.65 -14.77 -6.09
CA GLN A 483 26.61 -15.77 -6.33
C GLN A 483 25.20 -15.24 -6.01
N LEU A 484 24.25 -15.55 -6.89
CA LEU A 484 22.84 -15.22 -6.73
C LEU A 484 22.30 -15.79 -5.40
N PRO A 485 21.48 -15.04 -4.64
CA PRO A 485 20.74 -15.56 -3.51
C PRO A 485 19.94 -16.82 -3.88
N THR A 486 20.07 -17.87 -3.07
CA THR A 486 19.41 -19.17 -3.31
C THR A 486 18.24 -19.43 -2.35
N ASN A 487 18.05 -18.57 -1.36
CA ASN A 487 16.98 -18.65 -0.36
C ASN A 487 16.72 -17.29 0.29
N LEU A 488 15.56 -17.15 0.93
CA LEU A 488 15.13 -15.92 1.62
C LEU A 488 16.20 -15.35 2.58
N PRO A 489 16.83 -16.13 3.48
CA PRO A 489 17.87 -15.60 4.36
C PRO A 489 19.09 -15.02 3.62
N SER A 490 19.51 -15.64 2.51
CA SER A 490 20.63 -15.12 1.72
C SER A 490 20.28 -13.82 1.01
N LEU A 491 19.05 -13.67 0.53
CA LEU A 491 18.55 -12.42 -0.05
C LEU A 491 18.53 -11.32 1.01
N VAL A 492 17.92 -11.57 2.16
CA VAL A 492 17.84 -10.59 3.25
C VAL A 492 19.26 -10.17 3.68
N ARG A 493 20.20 -11.11 3.85
CA ARG A 493 21.59 -10.77 4.16
C ARG A 493 22.23 -9.89 3.10
N ARG A 494 22.05 -10.22 1.81
CA ARG A 494 22.62 -9.44 0.71
C ARG A 494 22.10 -8.01 0.68
N VAL A 495 20.78 -7.83 0.87
CA VAL A 495 20.17 -6.49 0.99
C VAL A 495 20.73 -5.74 2.21
N VAL A 496 20.79 -6.39 3.37
CA VAL A 496 21.31 -5.80 4.62
C VAL A 496 22.79 -5.43 4.52
N ASP A 497 23.60 -6.24 3.85
CA ASP A 497 25.03 -5.96 3.63
C ASP A 497 25.23 -4.78 2.67
N ILE A 498 24.31 -4.59 1.70
CA ILE A 498 24.34 -3.43 0.80
C ILE A 498 23.99 -2.14 1.55
N PHE A 499 22.92 -2.12 2.33
CA PHE A 499 22.40 -0.88 2.93
C PHE A 499 22.92 -0.58 4.34
N GLU A 500 23.46 -1.59 5.03
CA GLU A 500 24.07 -1.49 6.36
C GLU A 500 23.22 -0.75 7.42
N PRO A 501 21.93 -1.11 7.61
CA PRO A 501 21.03 -0.38 8.51
C PRO A 501 21.44 -0.41 9.99
N GLY A 502 21.06 0.62 10.74
CA GLY A 502 21.09 0.64 12.19
C GLY A 502 19.86 -0.06 12.79
N LYS A 503 18.71 0.07 12.14
CA LYS A 503 17.48 -0.65 12.45
C LYS A 503 16.75 -1.07 11.19
N MET A 504 16.02 -2.18 11.25
CA MET A 504 15.20 -2.62 10.13
C MET A 504 14.01 -3.46 10.57
N SER A 505 12.95 -3.45 9.77
CA SER A 505 11.85 -4.41 9.83
C SER A 505 11.79 -5.22 8.53
N VAL A 506 11.54 -6.52 8.67
CA VAL A 506 11.27 -7.43 7.56
C VAL A 506 9.84 -7.91 7.69
N THR A 507 9.05 -7.70 6.65
CA THR A 507 7.66 -8.11 6.54
C THR A 507 7.55 -9.10 5.40
N LEU A 508 6.95 -10.26 5.65
CA LEU A 508 6.60 -11.23 4.62
C LEU A 508 5.10 -11.48 4.70
N PHE A 509 4.41 -11.17 3.60
CA PHE A 509 3.01 -11.47 3.40
C PHE A 509 2.91 -12.64 2.43
N VAL A 510 2.14 -13.68 2.77
CA VAL A 510 1.99 -14.89 1.96
C VAL A 510 0.51 -15.21 1.87
N SER A 511 -0.02 -15.41 0.67
CA SER A 511 -1.39 -15.92 0.49
C SER A 511 -1.47 -17.38 0.93
N THR A 512 -2.60 -17.84 1.45
CA THR A 512 -2.81 -19.22 1.88
C THR A 512 -3.83 -19.91 0.96
N SER A 513 -3.57 -21.14 0.55
CA SER A 513 -4.50 -21.95 -0.25
C SER A 513 -5.49 -22.73 0.62
N GLU A 514 -6.75 -22.78 0.18
CA GLU A 514 -7.84 -23.50 0.87
C GLU A 514 -7.84 -25.03 0.60
N HIS A 515 -6.75 -25.63 0.11
CA HIS A 515 -6.76 -27.05 -0.24
C HIS A 515 -6.66 -27.95 0.99
N GLU A 516 -7.61 -28.89 1.08
CA GLU A 516 -7.69 -29.95 2.08
C GLU A 516 -6.33 -30.65 2.26
N GLU A 517 -5.91 -30.76 3.51
CA GLU A 517 -4.69 -31.44 3.94
C GLU A 517 -4.69 -32.90 3.45
N ASP A 518 -4.11 -33.17 2.29
CA ASP A 518 -3.74 -34.54 1.94
C ASP A 518 -2.62 -34.97 2.87
N HIS A 519 -2.96 -35.87 3.81
CA HIS A 519 -2.04 -36.49 4.75
C HIS A 519 -0.97 -37.30 4.00
N GLN A 520 0.12 -36.64 3.60
CA GLN A 520 1.35 -37.31 3.19
C GLN A 520 2.51 -36.85 4.07
N SER A 521 2.85 -37.70 5.04
CA SER A 521 4.08 -37.62 5.81
C SER A 521 5.29 -37.88 4.90
N ASP A 522 6.23 -36.92 4.81
CA ASP A 522 7.68 -37.18 4.92
C ASP A 522 8.48 -35.86 4.92
N LYS A 523 9.08 -35.55 6.08
CA LYS A 523 9.86 -34.32 6.43
C LYS A 523 9.11 -33.00 6.26
N ALA A 524 8.76 -32.35 7.37
CA ALA A 524 8.27 -30.97 7.38
C ALA A 524 9.30 -30.05 6.69
N VAL A 525 8.98 -29.60 5.48
CA VAL A 525 9.73 -28.58 4.77
C VAL A 525 9.36 -27.25 5.42
N LEU A 526 10.35 -26.51 5.94
CA LEU A 526 10.13 -25.20 6.57
C LEU A 526 9.55 -24.23 5.54
N THR A 527 8.46 -23.55 5.88
CA THR A 527 7.87 -22.49 5.04
C THR A 527 8.74 -21.23 5.05
N ASN A 528 8.55 -20.31 4.10
CA ASN A 528 9.25 -19.01 4.13
C ASN A 528 8.91 -18.21 5.39
N GLU A 529 7.69 -18.39 5.91
CA GLU A 529 7.27 -17.87 7.20
C GLU A 529 8.12 -18.45 8.33
N ASP A 530 8.24 -19.78 8.45
CA ASP A 530 9.08 -20.43 9.46
C ASP A 530 10.53 -19.96 9.39
N ILE A 531 11.05 -19.82 8.17
CA ILE A 531 12.42 -19.39 7.90
C ILE A 531 12.63 -17.95 8.33
N LEU A 532 11.70 -17.03 8.01
CA LEU A 532 11.79 -15.65 8.43
C LEU A 532 11.63 -15.53 9.95
N HIS A 533 10.71 -16.30 10.50
CA HIS A 533 10.44 -16.39 11.93
C HIS A 533 11.72 -16.88 12.67
N ALA A 534 12.49 -17.78 12.08
CA ALA A 534 13.78 -18.26 12.59
C ALA A 534 15.00 -17.42 12.15
N LEU A 535 14.82 -16.36 11.37
CA LEU A 535 15.92 -15.61 10.76
C LEU A 535 16.84 -15.02 11.83
N THR A 536 18.14 -15.25 11.65
CA THR A 536 19.22 -14.64 12.42
C THR A 536 20.18 -13.91 11.50
N LEU A 537 20.58 -12.71 11.92
CA LEU A 537 21.46 -11.83 11.16
C LEU A 537 22.66 -11.46 12.02
N LYS A 538 23.87 -11.70 11.48
CA LYS A 538 25.13 -11.46 12.19
C LYS A 538 25.26 -9.96 12.46
N GLY A 539 25.61 -9.60 13.71
CA GLY A 539 25.75 -8.19 14.10
C GLY A 539 24.43 -7.50 14.47
N TYR A 540 23.28 -8.17 14.33
CA TYR A 540 21.98 -7.63 14.71
C TYR A 540 21.38 -8.39 15.91
N LYS A 541 20.51 -7.70 16.64
CA LYS A 541 19.64 -8.25 17.67
C LYS A 541 18.21 -8.14 17.17
N ARG A 542 17.50 -9.27 17.11
CA ARG A 542 16.06 -9.27 16.86
C ARG A 542 15.33 -8.71 18.07
N THR A 543 14.45 -7.73 17.87
CA THR A 543 13.70 -7.08 18.95
C THR A 543 12.27 -7.57 19.05
N ASP A 544 11.64 -7.86 17.91
CA ASP A 544 10.23 -8.24 17.82
C ASP A 544 10.05 -9.34 16.77
N ARG A 545 9.04 -10.18 17.01
CA ARG A 545 8.65 -11.31 16.17
C ARG A 545 7.15 -11.47 16.34
N ILE A 546 6.41 -11.15 15.29
CA ILE A 546 4.94 -11.14 15.30
C ILE A 546 4.48 -11.92 14.07
N ALA A 547 3.49 -12.76 14.26
CA ALA A 547 2.81 -13.46 13.19
C ALA A 547 1.32 -13.16 13.30
N TYR A 548 0.68 -12.82 12.18
CA TYR A 548 -0.76 -12.74 12.05
C TYR A 548 -1.21 -13.78 11.03
N GLU A 549 -2.32 -14.44 11.36
CA GLU A 549 -3.06 -15.30 10.46
C GLU A 549 -4.36 -14.55 10.11
N PHE A 550 -4.52 -14.24 8.84
CA PHE A 550 -5.73 -13.72 8.24
C PHE A 550 -6.37 -14.84 7.41
N GLU A 551 -7.67 -14.72 7.10
CA GLU A 551 -8.45 -15.78 6.45
C GLU A 551 -7.80 -16.36 5.19
N ARG A 552 -7.06 -15.54 4.42
CA ARG A 552 -6.36 -15.96 3.20
C ARG A 552 -4.88 -15.58 3.15
N TYR A 553 -4.34 -15.07 4.25
CA TYR A 553 -2.99 -14.53 4.26
C TYR A 553 -2.31 -14.73 5.60
N ASN A 554 -1.05 -15.09 5.56
CA ASN A 554 -0.17 -15.06 6.71
C ASN A 554 0.78 -13.87 6.59
N LEU A 555 1.00 -13.19 7.71
CA LEU A 555 1.91 -12.08 7.83
C LEU A 555 2.94 -12.39 8.91
N VAL A 556 4.21 -12.40 8.52
CA VAL A 556 5.34 -12.47 9.46
C VAL A 556 6.04 -11.12 9.48
N PHE A 557 6.09 -10.51 10.66
CA PHE A 557 6.82 -9.27 10.92
C PHE A 557 7.97 -9.52 11.89
N VAL A 558 9.17 -9.12 11.51
CA VAL A 558 10.37 -9.26 12.33
C VAL A 558 11.16 -7.96 12.35
N SER A 559 11.50 -7.49 13.55
CA SER A 559 12.30 -6.27 13.72
C SER A 559 13.70 -6.58 14.26
N PHE A 560 14.70 -5.84 13.77
CA PHE A 560 16.11 -5.99 14.13
C PHE A 560 16.77 -4.63 14.41
N GLU A 561 17.67 -4.61 15.38
CA GLU A 561 18.54 -3.48 15.70
C GLU A 561 20.02 -3.92 15.67
N LYS A 562 20.89 -3.08 15.12
CA LYS A 562 22.34 -3.34 15.09
C LYS A 562 22.87 -3.39 16.53
N ARG A 563 23.66 -4.41 16.84
CA ARG A 563 24.29 -4.54 18.16
C ARG A 563 25.29 -3.40 18.32
N ARG A 564 25.22 -2.70 19.45
CA ARG A 564 26.25 -1.73 19.83
C ARG A 564 27.57 -2.47 20.02
N SER A 565 28.62 -2.03 19.36
CA SER A 565 29.99 -2.46 19.65
C SER A 565 30.32 -2.00 21.07
N HIS A 566 30.54 -2.96 21.99
CA HIS A 566 31.03 -2.69 23.33
C HIS A 566 32.53 -2.41 23.33
#